data_AF-A0A1Q6HVJ1-F1
#
_entry.id   AF-A0A1Q6HVJ1-F1
#
_cell.length_a   1.000
_cell.length_b   1.000
_cell.length_c   1.000
_cell.angle_alpha   90.00
_cell.angle_beta   90.00
_cell.angle_gamma   90.00
#
_symmetry.space_group_name_H-M   'P 1'
#
loop_
_entity.id
_entity.type
_entity.pdbx_description
1 polymer ?
#
loop_
_entity_poly.entity_id
_entity_poly.type
_entity_poly.pdbx_seq_one_letter_code
_entity_poly.pdbx_strand_id
1 'polypeptide(L)'
;MDKIRRIFPLLILFTLLSCADTIETRIPYRAVYLELDLTYQDKALNAIQAYKIYTSKDVDQAGEQTGFGGVLVYHGLSSNGTGAFFAFDAACPHEASANVIVDVDESAVYAICPKCGSKFELLNGIGNPVEGPCAEEKQALKQYVVDTNGNKIYIHN
;
A
#
# COMPACT_ATOMS: atom_id res chain seq x y z
N MET A 1 -29.72 15.67 -48.20
CA MET A 1 -29.48 15.55 -46.74
C MET A 1 -28.16 14.81 -46.55
N ASP A 2 -27.05 15.44 -46.97
CA ASP A 2 -25.80 14.73 -47.27
C ASP A 2 -24.68 14.99 -46.26
N LYS A 3 -24.99 15.68 -45.16
CA LYS A 3 -24.02 16.01 -44.10
C LYS A 3 -23.78 14.87 -43.11
N ILE A 4 -24.65 13.85 -43.08
CA ILE A 4 -24.60 12.76 -42.09
C ILE A 4 -23.61 11.64 -42.47
N ARG A 5 -23.26 11.46 -43.76
CA ARG A 5 -22.37 10.38 -44.22
C ARG A 5 -20.88 10.63 -44.03
N ARG A 6 -20.46 11.86 -43.68
CA ARG A 6 -19.04 12.21 -43.47
C ARG A 6 -18.58 12.18 -42.01
N ILE A 7 -19.49 11.95 -41.06
CA ILE A 7 -19.19 11.97 -39.62
C ILE A 7 -18.86 10.56 -39.10
N PHE A 8 -19.37 9.52 -39.78
CA PHE A 8 -19.15 8.11 -39.42
C PHE A 8 -17.69 7.61 -39.42
N PRO A 9 -16.77 8.05 -40.30
CA PRO A 9 -15.38 7.60 -40.23
C PRO A 9 -14.56 8.33 -39.16
N LEU A 10 -15.04 9.46 -38.63
CA LEU A 10 -14.35 10.23 -37.59
C LEU A 10 -14.56 9.64 -36.19
N LEU A 11 -15.71 9.02 -35.94
CA LEU A 11 -16.09 8.46 -34.64
C LEU A 11 -15.35 7.14 -34.33
N ILE A 12 -14.99 6.38 -35.36
CA ILE A 12 -14.24 5.11 -35.23
C ILE A 12 -12.74 5.38 -34.94
N LEU A 13 -12.22 6.56 -35.27
CA LEU A 13 -10.83 6.92 -35.00
C LEU A 13 -10.60 7.27 -33.51
N PHE A 14 -11.64 7.68 -32.78
CA PHE A 14 -11.54 8.05 -31.36
C PHE A 14 -11.60 6.85 -30.39
N THR A 15 -12.06 5.67 -30.82
CA THR A 15 -12.21 4.50 -29.92
C THR A 15 -10.91 3.71 -29.72
N LEU A 16 -9.86 3.97 -30.53
CA LEU A 16 -8.59 3.23 -30.46
C LEU A 16 -7.54 3.87 -29.52
N LEU A 17 -7.87 4.99 -28.87
CA LEU A 17 -6.98 5.74 -27.97
C LEU A 17 -7.24 5.51 -26.47
N SER A 18 -8.03 4.49 -26.09
CA SER A 18 -8.13 4.09 -24.70
C SER A 18 -6.84 3.41 -24.25
N CYS A 19 -5.82 4.22 -23.97
CA CYS A 19 -4.65 3.79 -23.21
C CYS A 19 -5.16 3.46 -21.80
N ALA A 20 -5.18 2.17 -21.45
CA ALA A 20 -5.34 1.79 -20.06
C ALA A 20 -4.02 2.18 -19.37
N ASP A 21 -4.02 3.31 -18.67
CA ASP A 21 -2.88 3.72 -17.86
C ASP A 21 -2.72 2.71 -16.72
N THR A 22 -1.81 1.76 -16.87
CA THR A 22 -1.36 0.93 -15.75
C THR A 22 -0.41 1.77 -14.91
N ILE A 23 -0.85 2.16 -13.73
CA ILE A 23 0.01 2.87 -12.77
C ILE A 23 1.00 1.84 -12.23
N GLU A 24 2.22 1.85 -12.75
CA GLU A 24 3.30 1.03 -12.20
C GLU A 24 3.73 1.59 -10.84
N THR A 25 3.94 0.69 -9.87
CA THR A 25 4.49 1.08 -8.56
C THR A 25 5.93 1.56 -8.74
N ARG A 26 6.24 2.71 -8.13
CA ARG A 26 7.61 3.25 -8.12
C ARG A 26 8.53 2.56 -7.11
N ILE A 27 7.98 1.71 -6.24
CA ILE A 27 8.74 1.00 -5.22
C ILE A 27 9.46 -0.21 -5.85
N PRO A 28 10.81 -0.24 -5.85
CA PRO A 28 11.57 -1.35 -6.41
C PRO A 28 11.18 -2.69 -5.79
N TYR A 29 11.27 -3.76 -6.57
CA TYR A 29 11.09 -5.11 -6.03
C TYR A 29 12.20 -5.45 -5.04
N ARG A 30 11.79 -5.87 -3.85
CA ARG A 30 12.59 -6.45 -2.78
C ARG A 30 11.74 -7.53 -2.14
N ALA A 31 12.36 -8.67 -1.85
CA ALA A 31 11.66 -9.78 -1.23
C ALA A 31 11.19 -9.39 0.17
N VAL A 32 10.02 -9.90 0.54
CA VAL A 32 9.42 -9.76 1.86
C VAL A 32 9.13 -11.15 2.40
N TYR A 33 9.54 -11.36 3.65
CA TYR A 33 9.16 -12.52 4.44
C TYR A 33 9.21 -12.12 5.91
N LEU A 34 8.05 -12.02 6.55
CA LEU A 34 7.91 -11.77 7.99
C LEU A 34 6.97 -12.79 8.60
N GLU A 35 7.31 -13.28 9.79
CA GLU A 35 6.41 -14.07 10.64
C GLU A 35 6.17 -13.32 11.95
N LEU A 36 4.93 -12.89 12.16
CA LEU A 36 4.53 -12.16 13.37
C LEU A 36 3.78 -13.07 14.33
N ASP A 37 3.96 -12.85 15.63
CA ASP A 37 3.25 -13.58 16.68
C ASP A 37 2.44 -12.61 17.56
N LEU A 38 1.12 -12.64 17.35
CA LEU A 38 0.15 -11.81 18.07
C LEU A 38 0.03 -12.17 19.56
N THR A 39 0.72 -13.21 20.04
CA THR A 39 0.74 -13.59 21.46
C THR A 39 1.78 -12.79 22.25
N TYR A 40 2.91 -12.45 21.62
CA TYR A 40 4.09 -11.91 22.28
C TYR A 40 4.49 -10.53 21.73
N GLN A 41 5.52 -10.48 20.88
CA GLN A 41 6.15 -9.25 20.42
C GLN A 41 5.23 -8.36 19.58
N ASP A 42 4.21 -8.96 18.98
CA ASP A 42 3.28 -8.27 18.07
C ASP A 42 1.87 -8.21 18.66
N LYS A 43 1.72 -8.46 19.97
CA LYS A 43 0.43 -8.45 20.66
C LYS A 43 -0.35 -7.15 20.50
N ALA A 44 0.34 -6.02 20.35
CA ALA A 44 -0.30 -4.72 20.12
C ALA A 44 -1.16 -4.72 18.86
N LEU A 45 -0.80 -5.51 17.83
CA LEU A 45 -1.55 -5.62 16.58
C LEU A 45 -2.91 -6.30 16.75
N ASN A 46 -3.25 -6.90 17.90
CA ASN A 46 -4.60 -7.44 18.12
C ASN A 46 -5.70 -6.36 18.13
N ALA A 47 -5.36 -5.11 18.48
CA ALA A 47 -6.33 -4.03 18.48
C ALA A 47 -6.62 -3.56 17.05
N ILE A 48 -7.89 -3.29 16.75
CA ILE A 48 -8.29 -2.62 15.50
C ILE A 48 -7.64 -1.23 15.46
N GLN A 49 -7.18 -0.83 14.28
CA GLN A 49 -6.37 0.37 14.01
C GLN A 49 -4.97 0.34 14.64
N ALA A 50 -4.52 -0.79 15.20
CA ALA A 50 -3.13 -0.93 15.58
C ALA A 50 -2.23 -1.07 14.36
N TYR A 51 -1.01 -0.59 14.50
CA TYR A 51 0.01 -0.69 13.46
C TYR A 51 1.39 -0.91 14.05
N LYS A 52 2.31 -1.40 13.22
CA LYS A 52 3.74 -1.47 13.52
C LYS A 52 4.52 -1.43 12.21
N ILE A 53 5.64 -0.71 12.21
CA ILE A 53 6.56 -0.67 11.08
C ILE A 53 7.76 -1.55 11.43
N TYR A 54 8.08 -2.49 10.54
CA TYR A 54 9.22 -3.38 10.66
C TYR A 54 10.25 -3.01 9.61
N THR A 55 11.40 -2.50 10.06
CA THR A 55 12.56 -2.25 9.22
C THR A 55 13.58 -3.37 9.41
N SER A 56 14.64 -3.37 8.60
CA SER A 56 15.75 -4.33 8.73
C SER A 56 16.46 -4.30 10.10
N LYS A 57 16.19 -3.29 10.94
CA LYS A 57 16.71 -3.17 12.30
C LYS A 57 15.81 -3.82 13.35
N ASP A 58 14.54 -4.06 13.00
CA ASP A 58 13.50 -4.57 13.90
C ASP A 58 13.30 -6.09 13.79
N VAL A 59 13.97 -6.72 12.82
CA VAL A 59 13.92 -8.16 12.54
C VAL A 59 15.25 -8.81 12.92
N ASP A 60 15.17 -9.92 13.64
CA ASP A 60 16.34 -10.65 14.14
C ASP A 60 16.33 -12.13 13.74
N GLN A 61 15.27 -12.61 13.08
CA GLN A 61 15.18 -14.00 12.66
C GLN A 61 15.92 -14.24 11.35
N ALA A 62 16.59 -15.39 11.28
CA ALA A 62 17.32 -15.78 10.07
C ALA A 62 16.36 -15.96 8.89
N GLY A 63 16.54 -15.16 7.84
CA GLY A 63 15.75 -15.23 6.61
C GLY A 63 14.60 -14.23 6.51
N GLU A 64 14.34 -13.44 7.55
CA GLU A 64 13.39 -12.32 7.45
C GLU A 64 13.87 -11.27 6.46
N GLN A 65 12.94 -10.78 5.66
CA GLN A 65 13.19 -9.77 4.63
C GLN A 65 12.09 -8.71 4.70
N THR A 66 12.48 -7.44 4.78
CA THR A 66 11.56 -6.33 5.09
C THR A 66 11.23 -5.49 3.86
N GLY A 67 11.49 -5.97 2.65
CA GLY A 67 11.18 -5.21 1.44
C GLY A 67 12.11 -4.00 1.22
N PHE A 68 11.60 -2.93 0.63
CA PHE A 68 12.41 -1.77 0.24
C PHE A 68 12.57 -0.75 1.36
N GLY A 69 11.47 -0.20 1.89
CA GLY A 69 11.48 0.71 3.04
C GLY A 69 11.29 0.02 4.40
N GLY A 70 10.97 -1.26 4.41
CA GLY A 70 10.33 -1.89 5.58
C GLY A 70 8.89 -2.24 5.27
N VAL A 71 8.23 -2.87 6.25
CA VAL A 71 6.82 -3.27 6.16
C VAL A 71 6.00 -2.54 7.20
N LEU A 72 5.05 -1.72 6.77
CA LEU A 72 3.98 -1.20 7.61
C LEU A 72 2.88 -2.25 7.70
N VAL A 73 2.68 -2.81 8.90
CA VAL A 73 1.60 -3.76 9.19
C VAL A 73 0.49 -3.02 9.91
N TYR A 74 -0.74 -3.22 9.45
CA TYR A 74 -1.91 -2.50 9.91
C TYR A 74 -3.08 -3.46 10.15
N HIS A 75 -3.73 -3.36 11.31
CA HIS A 75 -4.96 -4.09 11.59
C HIS A 75 -6.17 -3.21 11.29
N GLY A 76 -6.68 -3.32 10.07
CA GLY A 76 -7.81 -2.53 9.58
C GLY A 76 -9.12 -3.31 9.56
N LEU A 77 -10.01 -2.87 8.66
CA LEU A 77 -11.32 -3.45 8.42
C LEU A 77 -11.40 -4.00 6.99
N SER A 78 -11.88 -5.24 6.86
CA SER A 78 -12.25 -5.83 5.59
C SER A 78 -13.46 -5.13 4.98
N SER A 79 -13.78 -5.44 3.72
CA SER A 79 -14.99 -4.96 3.04
C SER A 79 -16.30 -5.31 3.76
N ASN A 80 -16.30 -6.34 4.61
CA ASN A 80 -17.45 -6.76 5.41
C ASN A 80 -17.45 -6.14 6.82
N GLY A 81 -16.51 -5.23 7.12
CA GLY A 81 -16.39 -4.55 8.42
C GLY A 81 -15.76 -5.40 9.53
N THR A 82 -15.18 -6.57 9.20
CA THR A 82 -14.46 -7.40 10.17
C THR A 82 -12.99 -7.03 10.22
N GLY A 83 -12.33 -7.21 11.37
CA GLY A 83 -10.88 -7.03 11.47
C GLY A 83 -10.12 -7.84 10.42
N ALA A 84 -9.13 -7.21 9.79
CA ALA A 84 -8.23 -7.84 8.83
C ALA A 84 -6.85 -7.17 8.87
N PHE A 85 -5.81 -7.97 8.63
CA PHE A 85 -4.44 -7.47 8.58
C PHE A 85 -4.06 -7.10 7.15
N PHE A 86 -3.36 -5.98 7.03
CA PHE A 86 -2.85 -5.44 5.79
C PHE A 86 -1.38 -5.09 5.97
N ALA A 87 -0.63 -5.20 4.88
CA ALA A 87 0.79 -4.91 4.89
C ALA A 87 1.17 -4.09 3.66
N PHE A 88 2.03 -3.10 3.88
CA PHE A 88 2.50 -2.19 2.84
C PHE A 88 4.00 -1.99 2.92
N ASP A 89 4.65 -1.66 1.80
CA ASP A 89 5.98 -1.08 1.86
C ASP A 89 5.90 0.26 2.58
N ALA A 90 6.77 0.45 3.57
CA ALA A 90 6.76 1.65 4.39
C ALA A 90 7.41 2.85 3.68
N ALA A 91 8.09 2.67 2.55
CA ALA A 91 8.62 3.77 1.76
C ALA A 91 7.52 4.52 1.01
N CYS A 92 7.65 5.85 0.95
CA CYS A 92 6.77 6.68 0.13
C CYS A 92 6.99 6.41 -1.37
N PRO A 93 5.95 6.07 -2.16
CA PRO A 93 6.06 5.84 -3.60
C PRO A 93 6.59 7.02 -4.40
N HIS A 94 6.19 8.24 -4.06
CA HIS A 94 6.68 9.45 -4.74
C HIS A 94 8.18 9.64 -4.56
N GLU A 95 8.69 9.39 -3.36
CA GLU A 95 10.09 9.57 -3.00
C GLU A 95 10.97 8.40 -3.44
N ALA A 96 10.38 7.21 -3.59
CA ALA A 96 11.02 5.97 -4.02
C ALA A 96 12.38 5.73 -3.32
N SER A 97 12.42 6.02 -2.01
CA SER A 97 13.63 5.95 -1.20
C SER A 97 13.40 5.07 0.04
N ALA A 98 14.28 4.08 0.23
CA ALA A 98 14.26 3.17 1.37
C ALA A 98 14.45 3.86 2.73
N ASN A 99 14.86 5.14 2.74
CA ASN A 99 15.06 5.91 3.96
C ASN A 99 13.93 6.93 4.22
N VAL A 100 12.96 7.06 3.32
CA VAL A 100 11.82 7.95 3.50
C VAL A 100 10.59 7.11 3.85
N ILE A 101 10.51 6.82 5.15
CA ILE A 101 9.49 5.96 5.73
C ILE A 101 8.28 6.80 6.13
N VAL A 102 7.08 6.32 5.85
CA VAL A 102 5.84 6.97 6.28
C VAL A 102 5.67 6.86 7.79
N ASP A 103 5.16 7.92 8.40
CA ASP A 103 4.70 7.92 9.78
C ASP A 103 3.18 7.73 9.81
N VAL A 104 2.65 7.03 10.81
CA VAL A 104 1.20 6.91 10.98
C VAL A 104 0.72 8.01 11.93
N ASP A 105 -0.36 8.69 11.54
CA ASP A 105 -0.91 9.81 12.29
C ASP A 105 -1.52 9.37 13.64
N GLU A 106 -1.85 10.34 14.49
CA GLU A 106 -2.40 10.08 15.83
C GLU A 106 -3.73 9.32 15.79
N SER A 107 -4.51 9.46 14.71
CA SER A 107 -5.76 8.72 14.53
C SER A 107 -5.57 7.27 14.11
N ALA A 108 -4.35 6.90 13.69
CA ALA A 108 -4.02 5.62 13.08
C ALA A 108 -4.90 5.26 11.87
N VAL A 109 -5.43 6.27 11.18
CA VAL A 109 -6.19 6.09 9.93
C VAL A 109 -5.32 6.39 8.73
N TYR A 110 -4.29 7.23 8.90
CA TYR A 110 -3.48 7.71 7.80
C TYR A 110 -1.99 7.46 8.00
N ALA A 111 -1.32 7.00 6.95
CA ALA A 111 0.12 7.10 6.81
C ALA A 111 0.47 8.41 6.10
N ILE A 112 1.53 9.09 6.53
CA ILE A 112 1.96 10.39 6.02
C ILE A 112 3.45 10.32 5.72
N CYS A 113 3.84 10.67 4.49
CA CYS A 113 5.25 10.82 4.14
C CYS A 113 5.81 12.10 4.81
N PRO A 114 6.85 12.01 5.66
CA PRO A 114 7.41 13.17 6.34
C PRO A 114 8.16 14.14 5.39
N LYS A 115 8.47 13.70 4.16
CA LYS A 115 9.23 14.50 3.20
C LYS A 115 8.36 15.27 2.20
N CYS A 116 7.40 14.61 1.56
CA CYS A 116 6.54 15.22 0.54
C CYS A 116 5.11 15.51 1.02
N GLY A 117 4.75 15.09 2.24
CA GLY A 117 3.40 15.28 2.79
C GLY A 117 2.32 14.41 2.15
N SER A 118 2.67 13.45 1.29
CA SER A 118 1.69 12.50 0.73
C SER A 118 1.01 11.73 1.86
N LYS A 119 -0.32 11.70 1.86
CA LYS A 119 -1.14 11.02 2.86
C LYS A 119 -1.86 9.84 2.25
N PHE A 120 -1.89 8.71 2.95
CA PHE A 120 -2.48 7.46 2.50
C PHE A 120 -3.48 6.93 3.52
N GLU A 121 -4.64 6.47 3.06
CA GLU A 121 -5.70 5.89 3.89
C GLU A 121 -5.44 4.40 4.13
N LEU A 122 -5.46 3.98 5.39
CA LEU A 122 -5.07 2.62 5.82
C LEU A 122 -6.26 1.71 6.17
N LEU A 123 -7.41 2.27 6.56
CA LEU A 123 -8.48 1.55 7.26
C LEU A 123 -9.00 0.36 6.47
N ASN A 124 -9.19 0.51 5.16
CA ASN A 124 -9.71 -0.54 4.28
C ASN A 124 -8.62 -1.45 3.68
N GLY A 125 -7.36 -1.22 4.05
CA GLY A 125 -6.25 -2.04 3.59
C GLY A 125 -5.77 -1.77 2.17
N ILE A 126 -6.26 -0.72 1.48
CA ILE A 126 -5.86 -0.40 0.11
C ILE A 126 -4.61 0.48 0.07
N GLY A 127 -4.41 1.38 1.03
CA GLY A 127 -3.26 2.29 1.04
C GLY A 127 -3.37 3.40 -0.01
N ASN A 128 -4.61 3.82 -0.34
CA ASN A 128 -4.87 4.82 -1.36
C ASN A 128 -4.35 6.19 -0.96
N PRO A 129 -3.72 6.94 -1.87
CA PRO A 129 -3.29 8.30 -1.58
C PRO A 129 -4.52 9.24 -1.58
N VAL A 130 -4.62 10.08 -0.55
CA VAL A 130 -5.72 11.05 -0.38
C VAL A 130 -5.25 12.50 -0.41
N GLU A 131 -3.95 12.75 -0.25
CA GLU A 131 -3.35 14.08 -0.25
C GLU A 131 -1.90 14.03 -0.76
N GLY A 132 -1.40 15.15 -1.28
CA GLY A 132 -0.01 15.33 -1.72
C GLY A 132 0.32 14.70 -3.08
N PRO A 133 1.62 14.69 -3.47
CA PRO A 133 2.04 14.25 -4.80
C PRO A 133 1.59 12.85 -5.18
N CYS A 134 1.54 11.90 -4.25
CA CYS A 134 1.04 10.55 -4.55
C CYS A 134 -0.45 10.54 -4.97
N ALA A 135 -1.27 11.48 -4.47
CA ALA A 135 -2.67 11.57 -4.88
C ALA A 135 -2.81 12.10 -6.31
N GLU A 136 -1.97 13.06 -6.69
CA GLU A 136 -1.88 13.59 -8.06
C GLU A 136 -1.39 12.53 -9.05
N GLU A 137 -0.39 11.76 -8.62
CA GLU A 137 0.23 10.68 -9.40
C GLU A 137 -0.54 9.36 -9.34
N LYS A 138 -1.59 9.29 -8.50
CA LYS A 138 -2.39 8.09 -8.21
C LYS A 138 -1.53 6.90 -7.73
N GLN A 139 -0.45 7.16 -7.02
CA GLN A 139 0.47 6.16 -6.48
C GLN A 139 0.03 5.72 -5.07
N ALA A 140 -0.56 4.54 -4.94
CA ALA A 140 -0.85 3.93 -3.65
C ALA A 140 0.40 3.34 -3.00
N LEU A 141 0.33 3.08 -1.69
CA LEU A 141 1.34 2.27 -1.01
C LEU A 141 1.40 0.88 -1.64
N LYS A 142 2.61 0.35 -1.82
CA LYS A 142 2.80 -1.00 -2.38
C LYS A 142 2.32 -2.03 -1.36
N GLN A 143 1.33 -2.83 -1.71
CA GLN A 143 0.79 -3.87 -0.84
C GLN A 143 1.66 -5.14 -0.84
N TYR A 144 1.64 -5.84 0.27
CA TYR A 144 2.18 -7.19 0.42
C TYR A 144 1.06 -8.18 0.74
N VAL A 145 1.30 -9.46 0.42
CA VAL A 145 0.35 -10.54 0.73
C VAL A 145 0.40 -10.80 2.23
N VAL A 146 -0.76 -10.98 2.84
CA VAL A 146 -0.90 -11.29 4.27
C VAL A 146 -1.72 -12.56 4.43
N ASP A 147 -1.10 -13.60 4.99
CA ASP A 147 -1.77 -14.83 5.39
C ASP A 147 -1.86 -14.91 6.91
N THR A 148 -2.97 -15.44 7.42
CA THR A 148 -3.19 -15.61 8.87
C THR A 148 -3.44 -17.06 9.23
N ASN A 149 -2.81 -17.55 10.29
CA ASN A 149 -3.04 -18.89 10.84
C ASN A 149 -3.03 -18.84 12.37
N GLY A 150 -4.22 -18.83 12.98
CA GLY A 150 -4.36 -18.61 14.41
C GLY A 150 -3.79 -17.25 14.82
N ASN A 151 -2.81 -17.24 15.73
CA ASN A 151 -2.14 -16.02 16.19
C ASN A 151 -0.91 -15.62 15.35
N LYS A 152 -0.65 -16.34 14.25
CA LYS A 152 0.47 -16.06 13.36
C LYS A 152 0.02 -15.29 12.14
N ILE A 153 0.81 -14.29 11.75
CA ILE A 153 0.66 -13.54 10.51
C ILE A 153 1.92 -13.79 9.67
N TYR A 154 1.75 -14.10 8.39
CA TYR A 154 2.83 -14.25 7.43
C TYR A 154 2.69 -13.17 6.36
N ILE A 155 3.77 -12.45 6.09
CA ILE A 155 3.78 -11.36 5.10
C ILE A 155 4.82 -11.67 4.02
N HIS A 156 4.42 -11.62 2.75
CA HIS A 156 5.28 -12.02 1.64
C HIS A 156 4.93 -11.38 0.28
N ASN A 157 5.79 -11.58 -0.71
CA ASN A 157 5.61 -11.20 -2.12
C ASN A 157 6.42 -12.04 -3.10
#